data_AF-A0A9Q7ABR0-F1
#
_entry.id   AF-A0A9Q7ABR0-F1
#
_cell.length_a   1.000
_cell.length_b   1.000
_cell.length_c   1.000
_cell.angle_alpha   90.00
_cell.angle_beta   90.00
_cell.angle_gamma   90.00
#
_symmetry.space_group_name_H-M   'P 1'
#
loop_
_entity.id
_entity.type
_entity.pdbx_description
1 polymer ?
#
loop_
_entity_poly.entity_id
_entity_poly.type
_entity_poly.pdbx_seq_one_letter_code
_entity_poly.pdbx_strand_id
1 'polypeptide(L)'
;MGLVLILALIGLALFRVTVGGEAPPTVTGGDPVAYRCDNGDRVVARYYGLADGSLHFVRLSFPGGEYTLPQLLSASGARYSDEARLVWWVKGDEVRVESRDEEGEWRDWGSCRVEP
;
A
#
# COMPACT_ATOMS: atom_id res chain seq x y z
N MET A 1 -16.27 -3.68 -55.31
CA MET A 1 -16.47 -3.16 -53.93
C MET A 1 -16.62 -4.27 -52.88
N GLY A 2 -17.13 -5.47 -53.20
CA GLY A 2 -17.28 -6.56 -52.22
C GLY A 2 -15.99 -7.33 -51.85
N LEU A 3 -15.02 -7.45 -52.76
CA LEU A 3 -13.80 -8.25 -52.52
C LEU A 3 -12.82 -7.59 -51.54
N VAL A 4 -12.77 -6.25 -51.51
CA VAL A 4 -11.89 -5.47 -50.61
C VAL A 4 -12.38 -5.53 -49.16
N LEU A 5 -13.68 -5.68 -48.94
CA LEU A 5 -14.28 -5.78 -47.60
C LEU A 5 -14.00 -7.14 -46.93
N ILE A 6 -13.91 -8.21 -47.73
CA ILE A 6 -13.67 -9.58 -47.21
C ILE A 6 -12.20 -9.76 -46.77
N LEU A 7 -11.24 -9.13 -47.46
CA LEU A 7 -9.83 -9.18 -47.09
C LEU A 7 -9.54 -8.44 -45.77
N ALA A 8 -10.26 -7.35 -45.47
CA ALA A 8 -10.12 -6.61 -44.21
C ALA A 8 -10.63 -7.40 -42.99
N LEU A 9 -11.65 -8.25 -43.16
CA LEU A 9 -12.22 -9.07 -42.09
C LEU A 9 -11.35 -10.30 -41.75
N ILE A 10 -10.60 -10.84 -42.71
CA ILE A 10 -9.70 -11.99 -42.49
C ILE A 10 -8.45 -11.56 -41.70
N GLY A 11 -7.99 -10.31 -41.86
CA GLY A 11 -6.85 -9.77 -41.10
C GLY A 11 -7.10 -9.63 -39.59
N LEU A 12 -8.35 -9.41 -39.18
CA LEU A 12 -8.72 -9.25 -37.76
C LEU A 12 -8.80 -10.58 -36.98
N ALA A 13 -8.96 -11.72 -37.68
CA ALA A 13 -9.15 -13.03 -37.06
C ALA A 13 -7.84 -13.73 -36.63
N LEU A 14 -6.67 -13.19 -36.99
CA LEU A 14 -5.37 -13.78 -36.68
C LEU A 14 -4.60 -13.06 -35.56
N PHE A 15 -5.12 -11.97 -35.01
CA PHE A 15 -4.53 -11.32 -33.84
C PHE A 15 -4.89 -12.11 -32.58
N ARG A 16 -4.23 -13.25 -32.38
CA ARG A 16 -4.16 -13.93 -31.08
C ARG A 16 -3.37 -13.01 -30.15
N VAL A 17 -4.06 -12.14 -29.41
CA VAL A 17 -3.49 -11.51 -28.22
C VAL A 17 -3.21 -12.64 -27.24
N THR A 18 -1.95 -13.07 -27.19
CA THR A 18 -1.47 -13.87 -26.07
C THR A 18 -1.27 -12.90 -24.92
N VAL A 19 -2.26 -12.80 -24.03
CA VAL A 19 -2.00 -12.29 -22.68
C VAL A 19 -1.04 -13.30 -22.05
N GLY A 20 0.25 -12.97 -22.05
CA GLY A 20 1.23 -13.69 -21.26
C GLY A 20 0.84 -13.48 -19.80
N GLY A 21 0.45 -14.55 -19.11
CA GLY A 21 0.23 -14.48 -17.67
C GLY A 21 1.56 -14.18 -16.99
N GLU A 22 1.72 -12.96 -16.50
CA GLU A 22 2.84 -12.62 -15.61
C GLU A 22 2.78 -13.54 -14.38
N ALA A 23 3.93 -14.08 -14.00
CA ALA A 23 4.05 -14.84 -12.75
C ALA A 23 3.56 -13.97 -11.58
N PRO A 24 2.91 -14.55 -10.56
CA PRO A 24 2.45 -13.77 -9.42
C PRO A 24 3.62 -13.02 -8.79
N PRO A 25 3.42 -11.74 -8.41
CA PRO A 25 4.50 -10.92 -7.88
C PRO A 25 5.01 -11.53 -6.58
N THR A 26 6.34 -11.60 -6.45
CA THR A 26 6.99 -12.10 -5.24
C THR A 26 7.03 -11.01 -4.19
N VAL A 27 6.54 -11.31 -2.98
CA VAL A 27 6.53 -10.37 -1.84
C VAL A 27 7.76 -10.62 -0.97
N THR A 28 8.46 -9.54 -0.63
CA THR A 28 9.54 -9.50 0.35
C THR A 28 9.09 -8.69 1.56
N GLY A 29 9.57 -9.00 2.76
CA GLY A 29 9.20 -8.28 3.97
C GLY A 29 10.25 -8.40 5.07
N GLY A 30 10.36 -7.35 5.88
CA GLY A 30 11.28 -7.30 7.02
C GLY A 30 10.71 -7.95 8.27
N ASP A 31 11.42 -7.82 9.39
CA ASP A 31 10.92 -8.18 10.72
C ASP A 31 9.85 -7.18 11.21
N PRO A 32 8.93 -7.60 12.08
CA PRO A 32 7.99 -6.68 12.71
C PRO A 32 8.71 -5.73 13.66
N VAL A 33 8.30 -4.45 13.66
CA VAL A 33 8.81 -3.39 14.53
C VAL A 33 7.67 -2.92 15.42
N ALA A 34 7.90 -2.91 16.73
CA ALA A 34 6.93 -2.42 17.70
C ALA A 34 7.17 -0.93 17.98
N TYR A 35 6.09 -0.16 18.01
CA TYR A 35 6.07 1.26 18.30
C TYR A 35 5.20 1.55 19.51
N ARG A 36 5.61 2.55 20.28
CA ARG A 36 4.82 3.14 21.37
C ARG A 36 4.49 4.58 21.02
N CYS A 37 3.20 4.90 21.04
CA CYS A 37 2.67 6.22 20.75
C CYS A 37 2.52 7.06 22.02
N ASP A 38 2.47 8.38 21.87
CA ASP A 38 2.31 9.33 22.97
C ASP A 38 1.00 9.11 23.76
N ASN A 39 -0.05 8.62 23.10
CA ASN A 39 -1.32 8.25 23.73
C ASN A 39 -1.24 6.95 24.56
N GLY A 40 -0.08 6.28 24.59
CA GLY A 40 0.18 5.05 25.34
C GLY A 40 -0.05 3.76 24.56
N ASP A 41 -0.65 3.85 23.37
CA ASP A 41 -0.95 2.70 22.54
C ASP A 41 0.31 2.07 21.93
N ARG A 42 0.20 0.76 21.67
CA ARG A 42 1.23 -0.03 21.01
C ARG A 42 0.78 -0.40 19.61
N VAL A 43 1.63 -0.16 18.63
CA VAL A 43 1.38 -0.53 17.22
C VAL A 43 2.53 -1.38 16.73
N VAL A 44 2.24 -2.50 16.06
CA VAL A 44 3.27 -3.33 15.43
C VAL A 44 3.19 -3.16 13.92
N ALA A 45 4.28 -2.70 13.30
CA ALA A 45 4.38 -2.51 11.87
C ALA A 45 5.29 -3.55 11.23
N ARG A 46 4.89 -4.08 10.08
CA ARG A 46 5.76 -4.91 9.23
C ARG A 46 5.74 -4.39 7.82
N TYR A 47 6.91 -4.05 7.31
CA TYR A 47 7.09 -3.42 6.00
C TYR A 47 7.38 -4.47 4.94
N TYR A 48 6.74 -4.31 3.78
CA TYR A 48 6.83 -5.20 2.64
C TYR A 48 7.09 -4.42 1.35
N GLY A 49 7.61 -5.13 0.37
CA GLY A 49 7.73 -4.66 -1.00
C GLY A 49 7.60 -5.82 -1.99
N LEU A 50 7.17 -5.51 -3.20
CA LEU A 50 7.27 -6.44 -4.31
C LEU A 50 8.72 -6.53 -4.78
N ALA A 51 9.15 -7.71 -5.21
CA ALA A 51 10.52 -7.98 -5.63
C ALA A 51 10.96 -7.13 -6.84
N ASP A 52 10.01 -6.63 -7.63
CA ASP A 52 10.23 -5.72 -8.75
C ASP A 52 10.27 -4.23 -8.34
N GLY A 53 10.05 -3.92 -7.06
CA GLY A 53 10.04 -2.56 -6.51
C GLY A 53 8.82 -1.72 -6.91
N SER A 54 7.81 -2.30 -7.55
CA SER A 54 6.63 -1.57 -8.04
C SER A 54 5.68 -1.10 -6.94
N LEU A 55 5.67 -1.78 -5.80
CA LEU A 55 4.80 -1.48 -4.67
C LEU A 55 5.52 -1.74 -3.35
N HIS A 56 5.35 -0.78 -2.44
CA HIS A 56 5.68 -0.93 -1.03
C HIS A 56 4.42 -0.75 -0.20
N PHE A 57 4.30 -1.53 0.87
CA PHE A 57 3.15 -1.45 1.77
C PHE A 57 3.56 -1.85 3.18
N VAL A 58 2.74 -1.44 4.15
CA VAL A 58 2.93 -1.79 5.55
C VAL A 58 1.70 -2.53 6.05
N ARG A 59 1.92 -3.58 6.83
CA ARG A 59 0.87 -4.21 7.64
C ARG A 59 1.02 -3.75 9.09
N LEU A 60 -0.05 -3.22 9.64
CA LEU A 60 -0.10 -2.62 10.97
C LEU A 60 -1.07 -3.40 11.85
N SER A 61 -0.62 -3.73 13.06
CA SER A 61 -1.45 -4.27 14.13
C SER A 61 -1.77 -3.15 15.13
N PHE A 62 -3.01 -2.70 15.14
CA PHE A 62 -3.52 -1.60 15.97
C PHE A 62 -4.46 -2.11 17.08
N PRO A 63 -4.67 -1.31 18.14
CA PRO A 63 -5.71 -1.57 19.14
C PRO A 63 -7.16 -1.68 18.61
N GLY A 64 -7.41 -1.41 17.32
CA GLY A 64 -8.71 -1.53 16.67
C GLY A 64 -8.76 -2.52 15.50
N GLY A 65 -7.66 -3.20 15.18
CA GLY A 65 -7.61 -4.16 14.09
C GLY A 65 -6.33 -4.13 13.27
N GLU A 66 -6.36 -4.83 12.13
CA GLU A 66 -5.23 -4.95 11.23
C GLU A 66 -5.45 -4.07 9.98
N TYR A 67 -4.42 -3.33 9.58
CA TYR A 67 -4.47 -2.48 8.40
C TYR A 67 -3.33 -2.81 7.46
N THR A 68 -3.63 -2.93 6.17
CA THR A 68 -2.61 -3.03 5.12
C THR A 68 -2.69 -1.76 4.29
N LEU A 69 -1.65 -0.92 4.37
CA LEU A 69 -1.63 0.40 3.76
C LEU A 69 -0.56 0.46 2.66
N PRO A 70 -0.90 0.87 1.43
CA PRO A 70 0.09 1.13 0.40
C PRO A 70 0.90 2.38 0.73
N GLN A 71 2.15 2.43 0.25
CA GLN A 71 2.94 3.65 0.30
C GLN A 71 2.39 4.66 -0.71
N LEU A 72 2.21 5.90 -0.27
CA LEU A 72 1.82 7.03 -1.11
C LEU A 72 2.97 8.04 -1.22
N LEU A 73 2.92 8.85 -2.28
CA LEU A 73 3.86 9.94 -2.48
C LEU A 73 3.79 10.93 -1.32
N SER A 74 4.95 11.39 -0.85
CA SER A 74 5.04 12.37 0.23
C SER A 74 6.23 13.31 0.04
N ALA A 75 6.15 14.50 0.62
CA ALA A 75 7.22 15.50 0.53
C ALA A 75 8.50 15.07 1.27
N SER A 76 8.36 14.33 2.37
CA SER A 76 9.48 13.78 3.13
C SER A 76 9.06 12.55 3.91
N GLY A 77 9.99 11.60 4.05
CA GLY A 77 9.74 10.34 4.72
C GLY A 77 8.90 9.36 3.88
N ALA A 78 8.34 8.36 4.55
CA ALA A 78 7.50 7.34 3.94
C ALA A 78 6.09 7.41 4.51
N ARG A 79 5.12 7.80 3.67
CA ARG A 79 3.70 7.88 4.04
C ARG A 79 2.98 6.65 3.53
N TYR A 80 2.23 6.00 4.40
CA TYR A 80 1.37 4.87 4.07
C TYR A 80 -0.06 5.22 4.47
N SER A 81 -1.02 5.05 3.57
CA SER A 81 -2.42 5.41 3.85
C SER A 81 -3.37 4.74 2.87
N ASP A 82 -4.60 4.50 3.32
CA ASP A 82 -5.74 4.18 2.45
C ASP A 82 -6.57 5.42 2.09
N GLU A 83 -6.08 6.62 2.45
CA GLU A 83 -6.68 7.95 2.29
C GLU A 83 -8.07 8.14 2.96
N ALA A 84 -8.65 7.07 3.49
CA ALA A 84 -10.01 7.06 4.01
C ALA A 84 -10.05 7.01 5.54
N ARG A 85 -9.15 6.23 6.16
CA ARG A 85 -9.26 5.85 7.57
C ARG A 85 -7.98 5.99 8.36
N LEU A 86 -6.81 5.80 7.74
CA LEU A 86 -5.56 5.74 8.49
C LEU A 86 -4.40 6.33 7.70
N VAL A 87 -3.59 7.14 8.38
CA VAL A 87 -2.31 7.65 7.90
C VAL A 87 -1.22 7.16 8.85
N TRP A 88 -0.20 6.51 8.28
CA TRP A 88 1.01 6.07 8.97
C TRP A 88 2.21 6.72 8.27
N TRP A 89 2.80 7.75 8.88
CA TRP A 89 3.83 8.56 8.25
C TRP A 89 5.15 8.53 9.01
N VAL A 90 6.11 7.77 8.47
CA VAL A 90 7.45 7.61 9.03
C VAL A 90 8.34 8.78 8.62
N LYS A 91 8.99 9.42 9.60
CA LYS A 91 9.99 10.48 9.41
C LYS A 91 11.14 10.30 10.39
N GLY A 92 12.29 9.85 9.89
CA GLY A 92 13.45 9.56 10.75
C GLY A 92 13.14 8.39 11.69
N ASP A 93 13.26 8.63 12.99
CA ASP A 93 12.99 7.69 14.08
C ASP A 93 11.56 7.82 14.67
N GLU A 94 10.75 8.72 14.12
CA GLU A 94 9.38 8.97 14.57
C GLU A 94 8.36 8.58 13.50
N VAL A 95 7.17 8.20 13.98
CA VAL A 95 6.00 7.96 13.14
C VAL A 95 4.85 8.84 13.62
N ARG A 96 4.24 9.58 12.70
CA ARG A 96 2.96 10.23 12.96
C ARG A 96 1.80 9.37 12.50
N VAL A 97 0.78 9.28 13.34
CA VAL A 97 -0.40 8.44 13.12
C VAL A 97 -1.65 9.27 13.24
N GLU A 98 -2.47 9.23 12.21
CA GLU A 98 -3.78 9.87 12.19
C GLU A 98 -4.82 8.82 11.79
N SER A 99 -5.88 8.68 12.58
CA SER A 99 -6.97 7.75 12.28
C SER A 99 -8.30 8.45 12.26
N ARG A 100 -9.23 7.97 11.44
CA ARG A 100 -10.61 8.44 11.41
C ARG A 100 -11.46 7.67 12.43
N ASP A 101 -12.21 8.37 13.27
CA ASP A 101 -13.12 7.75 14.24
C ASP A 101 -14.48 7.36 13.62
N GLU A 102 -15.38 6.83 14.44
CA GLU A 102 -16.71 6.37 14.02
C GLU A 102 -17.59 7.50 13.47
N GLU A 103 -17.33 8.74 13.89
CA GLU A 103 -18.04 9.95 13.46
C GLU A 103 -17.43 10.53 12.18
N GLY A 104 -16.30 9.99 11.72
CA GLY A 104 -15.61 10.45 10.53
C GLY A 104 -14.66 11.62 10.81
N GLU A 105 -14.33 11.91 12.07
CA GLU A 105 -13.36 12.94 12.44
C GLU A 105 -11.95 12.36 12.51
N TRP A 106 -10.96 13.18 12.14
CA TRP A 106 -9.56 12.78 12.23
C TRP A 106 -9.03 12.98 13.64
N ARG A 107 -8.40 11.94 14.19
CA ARG A 107 -7.71 11.96 15.47
C ARG A 107 -6.21 11.74 15.27
N ASP A 108 -5.42 12.63 15.85
CA ASP A 108 -3.97 12.55 15.90
C ASP A 108 -3.57 11.75 17.16
N TRP A 109 -2.70 10.75 16.99
CA TRP A 109 -2.23 9.86 18.07
C TRP A 109 -0.92 10.33 18.71
N GLY A 110 -0.41 11.49 18.28
CA GLY A 110 0.91 11.99 18.59
C GLY A 110 2.01 11.28 17.81
N SER A 111 3.22 11.36 18.36
CA SER A 111 4.38 10.70 17.81
C SER A 111 4.49 9.29 18.37
N CYS A 112 4.79 8.33 17.50
CA CYS A 112 5.11 6.96 17.88
C CYS A 112 6.59 6.69 17.61
N ARG A 113 7.25 6.05 18.55
CA ARG A 113 8.68 5.70 18.47
C ARG A 113 8.88 4.22 18.67
N VAL A 114 9.97 3.69 18.11
CA VAL A 114 10.34 2.29 18.26
C VAL A 114 10.50 1.96 19.74
N GLU A 115 9.87 0.87 20.18
CA GLU A 115 10.09 0.34 21.52
C GLU A 115 11.53 -0.21 21.61
N PRO A 116 12.30 0.16 22.65
CA PRO A 116 13.65 -0.35 22.86
C PRO A 116 13.68 -1.83 23.27
#